data_AF-A0A8T5AHV9-F1
#
_entry.id   AF-A0A8T5AHV9-F1
#
_cell.length_a   1.000
_cell.length_b   1.000
_cell.length_c   1.000
_cell.angle_alpha   90.00
_cell.angle_beta   90.00
_cell.angle_gamma   90.00
#
_symmetry.space_group_name_H-M   'P 1'
#
loop_
_entity.id
_entity.type
_entity.pdbx_description
1 polymer ?
#
loop_
_entity_poly.entity_id
_entity_poly.type
_entity_poly.pdbx_seq_one_letter_code
_entity_poly.pdbx_strand_id
1 'polypeptide(L)'
;MKGWGCCGWGMGFGWWMGWPMLIFSILTAAIIIAGIWAIFKALRPSSSNRSYEALEILKNRYARGEITAEEYNRIRKEILES
;
A
#
# COMPACT_ATOMS: atom_id res chain seq x y z
N MET A 1 11.79 44.52 43.55
CA MET A 1 10.47 45.10 43.23
C MET A 1 10.11 44.73 41.80
N LYS A 2 8.93 44.12 41.61
CA LYS A 2 8.07 44.14 40.40
C LYS A 2 8.69 43.65 39.08
N GLY A 3 8.20 42.61 38.42
CA GLY A 3 7.01 41.82 38.62
C GLY A 3 6.93 40.83 37.46
N TRP A 4 6.48 39.63 37.75
CA TRP A 4 6.10 38.65 36.75
C TRP A 4 5.00 39.25 35.88
N GLY A 5 5.34 39.62 34.66
CA GLY A 5 4.43 40.09 33.64
C GLY A 5 3.83 38.90 32.89
N CYS A 6 2.78 38.34 33.48
CA CYS A 6 1.59 37.77 32.83
C CYS A 6 1.83 37.06 31.48
N CYS A 7 1.85 35.73 31.43
CA CYS A 7 0.62 34.95 31.23
C CYS A 7 -0.49 35.76 30.53
N GLY A 8 -0.62 35.62 29.21
CA GLY A 8 -1.76 36.25 28.53
C GLY A 8 -1.81 36.25 27.01
N TRP A 9 -0.99 35.48 26.28
CA TRP A 9 -1.09 35.42 24.82
C TRP A 9 -1.12 33.97 24.32
N GLY A 10 -2.09 33.19 24.83
CA GLY A 10 -2.25 31.80 24.40
C GLY A 10 -3.49 31.07 24.90
N MET A 11 -4.33 31.70 25.73
CA MET A 11 -5.41 30.99 26.43
C MET A 11 -6.83 31.41 26.01
N GLY A 12 -6.98 32.00 24.82
CA GLY A 12 -8.29 32.39 24.27
C GLY A 12 -8.45 32.24 22.75
N PHE A 13 -7.34 32.15 21.99
CA PHE A 13 -7.36 31.98 20.53
C PHE A 13 -6.93 30.58 20.06
N GLY A 14 -6.56 29.68 20.98
CA GLY A 14 -6.12 28.31 20.63
C GLY A 14 -7.23 27.40 20.13
N TRP A 15 -8.49 27.63 20.53
CA TRP A 15 -9.61 26.78 20.14
C TRP A 15 -10.21 27.13 18.78
N TRP A 16 -10.20 28.41 18.38
CA TRP A 16 -10.70 28.81 17.05
C TRP A 16 -9.62 28.75 15.96
N MET A 17 -8.34 28.94 16.34
CA MET A 17 -7.21 28.96 15.41
C MET A 17 -6.43 27.63 15.38
N GLY A 18 -6.62 26.76 16.38
CA GLY A 18 -5.98 25.44 16.44
C GLY A 18 -6.74 24.34 15.72
N TRP A 19 -8.08 24.41 15.64
CA TRP A 19 -8.90 23.40 14.97
C TRP A 19 -8.64 23.28 13.47
N PRO A 20 -8.53 24.38 12.70
CA PRO A 20 -8.16 24.30 11.29
C PRO A 20 -6.78 23.65 11.09
N MET A 21 -5.84 23.93 12.00
CA MET A 21 -4.48 23.38 11.98
C MET A 21 -4.46 21.88 12.29
N LEU A 22 -5.28 21.44 13.24
CA LEU A 22 -5.47 20.04 13.59
C LEU A 22 -6.09 19.23 12.44
N ILE A 23 -7.14 19.79 11.82
CA ILE A 23 -7.81 19.17 10.67
C ILE A 23 -6.83 19.05 9.49
N PHE A 24 -6.04 20.08 9.21
CA PHE A 24 -5.03 20.06 8.15
C PHE A 24 -3.93 19.02 8.41
N SER A 25 -3.49 18.90 9.66
CA SER A 25 -2.53 17.86 10.08
C SER A 25 -3.08 16.45 9.87
N ILE A 26 -4.31 16.19 10.29
CA ILE A 26 -4.98 14.88 10.10
C ILE A 26 -5.18 14.58 8.62
N LEU A 27 -5.60 15.56 7.82
CA LEU A 27 -5.76 15.42 6.37
C LEU A 27 -4.43 15.06 5.69
N THR A 28 -3.35 15.75 6.05
CA THR A 28 -2.03 15.49 5.49
C THR A 28 -1.53 14.10 5.86
N ALA A 29 -1.70 13.69 7.13
CA ALA A 29 -1.38 12.34 7.57
C ALA A 29 -2.20 11.27 6.81
N ALA A 30 -3.50 11.52 6.62
CA ALA A 30 -4.38 10.61 5.87
C ALA A 30 -3.95 10.48 4.40
N ILE A 31 -3.56 11.58 3.75
CA ILE A 31 -3.04 11.56 2.37
C ILE A 31 -1.75 10.74 2.28
N ILE A 32 -0.82 10.91 3.23
CA ILE A 32 0.44 10.15 3.25
C ILE A 32 0.15 8.65 3.42
N ILE A 33 -0.70 8.29 4.37
CA ILE A 33 -1.09 6.88 4.60
C ILE A 33 -1.79 6.30 3.36
N ALA A 34 -2.71 7.05 2.74
CA ALA A 34 -3.39 6.63 1.53
C ALA A 34 -2.42 6.46 0.35
N GLY A 35 -1.45 7.36 0.19
CA GLY A 35 -0.40 7.27 -0.83
C GLY A 35 0.49 6.05 -0.64
N ILE A 36 0.95 5.81 0.58
CA ILE A 36 1.73 4.61 0.94
C ILE A 36 0.90 3.35 0.68
N TRP A 37 -0.36 3.32 1.13
CA TRP A 37 -1.26 2.19 0.92
C TRP A 37 -1.55 1.93 -0.56
N ALA A 38 -1.71 2.98 -1.37
CA ALA A 38 -1.89 2.87 -2.82
C ALA A 38 -0.64 2.30 -3.50
N ILE A 39 0.56 2.71 -3.09
CA ILE A 39 1.82 2.15 -3.59
C ILE A 39 1.92 0.67 -3.21
N PHE A 40 1.66 0.31 -1.94
CA PHE A 40 1.67 -1.10 -1.53
C PHE A 40 0.59 -1.93 -2.22
N LYS A 41 -0.58 -1.36 -2.52
CA LYS A 41 -1.65 -2.02 -3.27
C LYS A 41 -1.30 -2.18 -4.75
N ALA A 42 -0.57 -1.23 -5.34
CA ALA A 42 -0.07 -1.32 -6.71
C ALA A 42 1.11 -2.30 -6.84
N LEU A 43 1.95 -2.41 -5.81
CA LEU A 43 3.06 -3.36 -5.73
C LEU A 43 2.60 -4.77 -5.35
N ARG A 44 1.44 -4.91 -4.68
CA ARG A 44 0.81 -6.22 -4.57
C ARG A 44 0.50 -6.67 -5.98
N PRO A 45 0.96 -7.86 -6.41
CA PRO A 45 0.54 -8.42 -7.67
C PRO A 45 -0.98 -8.45 -7.65
N SER A 46 -1.58 -7.55 -8.43
CA SER A 46 -2.98 -7.68 -8.87
C SER A 46 -3.15 -9.14 -9.25
N SER A 47 -4.25 -9.76 -8.87
CA SER A 47 -4.52 -11.19 -9.08
C SER A 47 -4.24 -11.68 -10.52
N SER A 48 -4.15 -10.77 -11.50
CA SER A 48 -3.64 -11.02 -12.86
C SER A 48 -2.19 -11.52 -12.95
N ASN A 49 -1.33 -11.21 -11.97
CA ASN A 49 0.08 -11.61 -11.99
C ASN A 49 0.31 -13.02 -11.41
N ARG A 50 -0.67 -13.59 -10.68
CA ARG A 50 -0.54 -14.96 -10.17
C ARG A 50 -0.52 -15.99 -11.29
N SER A 51 -1.33 -15.80 -12.33
CA SER A 51 -1.30 -16.67 -13.52
C SER A 51 0.03 -16.55 -14.26
N TYR A 52 0.61 -15.34 -14.33
CA TYR A 52 1.93 -15.13 -14.94
C TYR A 52 3.05 -15.81 -14.14
N GLU A 53 3.06 -15.64 -12.82
CA GLU A 53 4.01 -16.28 -11.91
C GLU A 53 3.87 -17.81 -11.93
N ALA A 54 2.63 -18.33 -11.94
CA ALA A 54 2.37 -19.77 -12.05
C ALA A 54 2.85 -20.35 -13.39
N LEU A 55 2.65 -19.64 -14.50
CA LEU A 55 3.18 -20.03 -15.82
C LEU A 55 4.71 -20.01 -15.86
N GLU A 56 5.34 -19.03 -15.21
CA GLU A 56 6.80 -18.89 -15.14
C GLU A 56 7.43 -20.05 -14.33
N ILE A 57 6.83 -20.40 -13.19
CA ILE A 57 7.21 -21.56 -12.38
C ILE A 57 7.04 -22.86 -13.18
N LEU A 58 5.91 -23.01 -13.89
CA LEU A 58 5.63 -24.20 -14.71
C LEU A 58 6.67 -24.38 -15.83
N LYS A 59 7.01 -23.29 -16.54
CA LYS A 59 8.04 -23.28 -17.58
C LYS A 59 9.42 -23.66 -17.02
N ASN A 60 9.77 -23.18 -15.83
CA ASN A 60 11.04 -23.51 -15.20
C ASN A 60 11.14 -25.01 -14.87
N ARG A 61 10.06 -25.64 -14.39
CA ARG A 61 10.03 -27.10 -14.12
C ARG A 61 10.14 -27.94 -15.39
N TYR A 62 9.49 -27.50 -16.47
CA TYR A 62 9.62 -28.14 -17.78
C TYR A 62 11.05 -28.06 -18.32
N ALA A 63 11.70 -26.90 -18.21
CA ALA A 63 13.09 -26.72 -18.62
C ALA A 63 14.08 -27.56 -17.79
N ARG A 64 13.76 -27.80 -16.51
CA ARG A 64 14.50 -28.70 -15.63
C ARG A 64 14.21 -30.19 -15.91
N GLY A 65 13.25 -30.50 -16.79
CA GLY A 65 12.85 -31.87 -17.09
C GLY A 65 12.09 -32.57 -15.96
N GLU A 66 11.58 -31.82 -14.98
CA GLU A 66 10.84 -32.38 -13.83
C GLU A 66 9.40 -32.79 -14.21
N ILE A 67 8.90 -32.28 -15.34
CA ILE A 67 7.54 -32.56 -15.85
C ILE A 67 7.61 -32.84 -17.35
N THR A 68 6.72 -33.71 -17.85
CA THR A 68 6.64 -34.02 -19.28
C THR A 68 5.90 -32.95 -20.07
N ALA A 69 6.02 -32.99 -21.40
CA ALA A 69 5.31 -32.06 -22.29
C ALA A 69 3.78 -32.22 -22.23
N GLU A 70 3.26 -33.41 -21.93
CA GLU A 70 1.82 -33.61 -21.74
C GLU A 70 1.33 -32.93 -20.45
N GLU A 71 2.08 -33.10 -19.36
CA GLU A 71 1.77 -32.51 -18.05
C GLU A 71 1.83 -30.99 -18.09
N TYR A 72 2.86 -30.43 -18.76
CA TYR A 72 2.97 -29.00 -19.02
C TYR A 72 1.74 -28.45 -19.74
N ASN A 73 1.28 -29.11 -20.80
CA ASN A 73 0.13 -28.63 -21.58
C ASN A 73 -1.19 -28.71 -20.79
N ARG A 74 -1.37 -29.74 -19.95
CA ARG A 74 -2.56 -29.88 -19.12
C ARG A 74 -2.65 -28.74 -18.11
N ILE A 75 -1.59 -28.52 -17.33
CA ILE A 75 -1.55 -27.49 -16.27
C ILE A 75 -1.60 -26.08 -16.88
N ARG A 76 -0.94 -25.86 -18.04
CA ARG A 76 -1.01 -24.58 -18.75
C ARG A 76 -2.43 -24.21 -19.17
N LYS A 77 -3.22 -25.17 -19.65
CA LYS A 77 -4.64 -24.92 -20.00
C LYS A 77 -5.46 -24.60 -18.76
N GLU A 78 -5.26 -25.34 -17.68
CA GLU A 78 -5.95 -25.13 -16.41
C GLU A 78 -5.69 -23.71 -15.84
N ILE A 79 -4.45 -23.21 -15.92
CA ILE A 79 -4.08 -21.86 -15.46
C ILE A 79 -4.66 -20.75 -16.38
N LEU A 80 -4.86 -21.04 -17.67
CA LEU A 80 -5.40 -20.07 -18.63
C LEU A 80 -6.93 -20.05 -18.64
N GLU A 81 -7.57 -21.15 -18.27
CA GLU A 81 -9.04 -21.29 -18.19
C GLU A 81 -9.60 -20.89 -16.82
N SER A 82 -8.74 -20.65 -15.81
CA SER A 82 -9.08 -20.16 -14.46
C SER A 82 -9.04 -18.64 -14.32
#